data_AF-A0A2N0NPA1-F1
#
_entry.id   AF-A0A2N0NPA1-F1
#
_cell.length_a   1.000
_cell.length_b   1.000
_cell.length_c   1.000
_cell.angle_alpha   90.00
_cell.angle_beta   90.00
_cell.angle_gamma   90.00
#
_symmetry.space_group_name_H-M   'P 1'
#
loop_
_entity.id
_entity.type
_entity.pdbx_description
1 polymer ?
#
loop_
_entity_poly.entity_id
_entity_poly.type
_entity_poly.pdbx_seq_one_letter_code
_entity_poly.pdbx_strand_id
1 'polypeptide(L)'
;MESEGDNLNETEVKALSKALVESATSATSASSRLSRLQRELHKLDIPEKIISATLDPETTRLANEEQKKKILLRENEGIDYPEHLH
;
A
#
# COMPACT_ATOMS: atom_id res chain seq x y z
N MET A 1 30.32 -9.86 14.69
CA MET A 1 28.88 -9.56 14.57
C MET A 1 28.49 -10.15 13.24
N GLU A 2 27.96 -11.37 13.27
CA GLU A 2 27.54 -12.11 12.08
C GLU A 2 26.35 -11.36 11.48
N SER A 3 26.55 -10.74 10.33
CA SER A 3 25.44 -10.37 9.46
C SER A 3 24.98 -11.66 8.80
N GLU A 4 24.16 -12.43 9.53
CA GLU A 4 23.39 -13.54 8.97
C GLU A 4 22.68 -13.00 7.74
N GLY A 5 22.92 -13.63 6.59
CA GLY A 5 22.25 -13.27 5.36
C GLY A 5 20.74 -13.45 5.56
N ASP A 6 20.05 -12.32 5.69
CA ASP A 6 18.60 -12.19 5.82
C ASP A 6 17.90 -12.89 4.65
N ASN A 7 17.71 -14.20 4.73
CA ASN A 7 16.70 -14.89 3.94
C ASN A 7 15.35 -14.51 4.55
N LEU A 8 14.84 -13.32 4.17
CA LEU A 8 13.52 -12.84 4.53
C LEU A 8 12.50 -13.96 4.29
N ASN A 9 11.98 -14.52 5.37
CA ASN A 9 11.05 -15.63 5.28
C ASN A 9 9.60 -15.11 5.15
N GLU A 10 8.68 -15.99 4.75
CA GLU A 10 7.26 -15.65 4.55
C GLU A 10 6.64 -15.02 5.80
N THR A 11 6.98 -15.51 6.98
CA THR A 11 6.43 -15.01 8.25
C THR A 11 6.96 -13.64 8.63
N GLU A 12 8.23 -13.33 8.36
CA GLU A 12 8.81 -12.01 8.60
C GLU A 12 8.21 -10.96 7.67
N VAL A 13 8.12 -11.29 6.39
CA VAL A 13 7.51 -10.41 5.38
C VAL A 13 6.03 -10.13 5.70
N LYS A 14 5.31 -11.13 6.21
CA LYS A 14 3.93 -10.99 6.69
C LYS A 14 3.81 -10.16 7.98
N ALA A 15 4.75 -10.30 8.91
CA ALA A 15 4.77 -9.49 10.12
C ALA A 15 5.06 -8.02 9.80
N LEU A 16 5.99 -7.76 8.88
CA LEU A 16 6.32 -6.43 8.39
C LEU A 16 5.15 -5.78 7.67
N SER A 17 4.47 -6.51 6.77
CA SER A 17 3.28 -5.98 6.07
C SER A 17 2.19 -5.59 7.06
N LYS A 18 1.93 -6.43 8.06
CA LYS A 18 0.95 -6.15 9.11
C LYS A 18 1.34 -4.92 9.95
N ALA A 19 2.59 -4.81 10.37
CA ALA A 19 3.07 -3.64 11.10
C ALA A 19 2.98 -2.34 10.28
N LEU A 20 3.21 -2.40 8.96
CA LEU A 20 3.04 -1.26 8.06
C LEU A 20 1.57 -0.81 7.95
N VAL A 21 0.64 -1.77 7.95
CA VAL A 21 -0.80 -1.51 7.95
C VAL A 21 -1.26 -0.93 9.29
N GLU A 22 -0.86 -1.54 10.42
CA GLU A 22 -1.24 -1.08 11.77
C GLU A 22 -0.67 0.31 12.09
N SER A 23 0.50 0.64 11.55
CA SER A 23 1.12 1.98 11.71
C SER A 23 0.64 3.01 10.69
N ALA A 24 -0.24 2.65 9.76
CA ALA A 24 -0.75 3.58 8.77
C ALA A 24 -1.94 4.37 9.31
N THR A 25 -1.98 5.66 8.99
CA THR A 25 -3.08 6.55 9.38
C THR A 25 -4.31 6.43 8.47
N SER A 26 -4.18 5.82 7.30
CA SER A 26 -5.26 5.61 6.34
C SER A 26 -5.01 4.36 5.49
N ALA A 27 -6.08 3.79 4.93
CA ALA A 27 -5.98 2.64 4.05
C ALA A 27 -5.17 2.95 2.78
N THR A 28 -5.25 4.18 2.28
CA THR A 28 -4.42 4.67 1.17
C THR A 28 -2.93 4.72 1.52
N SER A 29 -2.60 5.19 2.73
CA SER A 29 -1.22 5.21 3.21
C SER A 29 -0.67 3.78 3.41
N ALA A 30 -1.48 2.88 3.97
CA ALA A 30 -1.14 1.46 4.11
C ALA A 30 -0.85 0.83 2.74
N SER A 31 -1.73 1.04 1.76
CA SER A 31 -1.57 0.52 0.40
C SER A 31 -0.29 1.03 -0.29
N SER A 32 0.01 2.33 -0.15
CA SER A 32 1.24 2.91 -0.69
C SER A 32 2.50 2.29 -0.08
N ARG A 33 2.50 2.09 1.24
CA ARG A 33 3.61 1.43 1.96
C ARG A 33 3.80 -0.02 1.52
N LEU A 34 2.71 -0.78 1.37
CA LEU A 34 2.76 -2.17 0.89
C LEU A 34 3.29 -2.24 -0.55
N SER A 35 2.85 -1.36 -1.44
CA SER A 35 3.36 -1.30 -2.82
C SER A 35 4.87 -1.01 -2.86
N ARG A 36 5.34 -0.11 -2.00
CA ARG A 36 6.77 0.19 -1.87
C ARG A 36 7.55 -1.03 -1.35
N LEU A 37 7.04 -1.71 -0.33
CA LEU A 37 7.64 -2.94 0.20
C LEU A 37 7.78 -4.01 -0.88
N GLN A 38 6.73 -4.27 -1.66
CA GLN A 38 6.75 -5.26 -2.75
C GLN A 38 7.83 -4.93 -3.79
N ARG A 39 8.00 -3.65 -4.16
CA ARG A 39 9.06 -3.24 -5.09
C ARG A 39 10.46 -3.49 -4.54
N GLU A 40 10.68 -3.25 -3.24
CA GLU A 40 11.96 -3.54 -2.60
C GLU A 40 12.23 -5.05 -2.56
N LEU A 41 11.22 -5.87 -2.23
CA LEU A 41 11.32 -7.33 -2.26
C LEU A 41 11.64 -7.86 -3.67
N HIS A 42 11.03 -7.28 -4.71
CA HIS A 42 11.36 -7.62 -6.10
C HIS A 42 12.80 -7.26 -6.48
N LYS A 43 13.36 -6.16 -5.95
CA LYS A 43 14.77 -5.80 -6.19
C LYS A 43 15.75 -6.77 -5.52
N LEU A 44 15.30 -7.41 -4.44
CA LEU A 44 16.07 -8.41 -3.68
C LEU A 44 15.90 -9.83 -4.25
N ASP A 45 15.25 -9.99 -5.41
CA ASP A 45 14.98 -11.28 -6.05
C ASP A 45 14.19 -12.25 -5.14
N ILE A 46 13.39 -11.70 -4.21
CA ILE A 46 12.56 -12.49 -3.31
C ILE A 46 11.48 -13.22 -4.11
N PRO A 47 11.22 -14.51 -3.86
CA PRO A 47 10.25 -15.29 -4.62
C PRO A 47 8.83 -14.72 -4.46
N GLU A 48 8.06 -14.76 -5.55
CA GLU A 48 6.71 -14.20 -5.65
C GLU A 48 5.74 -14.80 -4.61
N LYS A 49 6.00 -16.03 -4.15
CA LYS A 49 5.26 -16.66 -3.04
C LYS A 49 5.36 -15.85 -1.74
N ILE A 50 6.56 -15.36 -1.41
CA ILE A 50 6.81 -14.55 -0.21
C ILE A 50 6.26 -13.13 -0.41
N ILE A 51 6.41 -12.57 -1.62
CA ILE A 51 5.83 -11.26 -1.96
C ILE A 51 4.30 -11.32 -1.84
N SER A 52 3.67 -12.41 -2.27
CA SER A 52 2.23 -12.61 -2.16
C SER A 52 1.74 -12.67 -0.72
N ALA A 53 2.59 -13.05 0.24
CA ALA A 53 2.25 -12.98 1.66
C ALA A 53 2.10 -11.53 2.18
N THR A 54 2.59 -10.52 1.45
CA THR A 54 2.32 -9.10 1.73
C THR A 54 0.96 -8.62 1.23
N LEU A 55 0.28 -9.41 0.39
CA LEU A 55 -1.01 -9.01 -0.16
C LEU A 55 -2.08 -9.08 0.93
N ASP A 56 -2.56 -7.90 1.32
CA ASP A 56 -3.69 -7.77 2.21
C ASP A 56 -4.93 -7.33 1.40
N PRO A 57 -5.81 -8.28 1.03
CA PRO A 57 -6.97 -7.98 0.20
C PRO A 57 -7.97 -7.05 0.91
N GLU A 58 -8.01 -7.10 2.24
CA GLU A 58 -8.86 -6.22 3.05
C GLU A 58 -8.39 -4.76 2.99
N THR A 59 -7.10 -4.51 3.20
CA THR A 59 -6.45 -3.20 3.06
C THR A 59 -6.62 -2.67 1.64
N THR A 60 -6.45 -3.54 0.64
CA THR A 60 -6.65 -3.18 -0.77
C THR A 60 -8.09 -2.76 -1.05
N ARG A 61 -9.07 -3.48 -0.49
CA ARG A 61 -10.49 -3.15 -0.62
C ARG A 61 -10.80 -1.79 0.04
N LEU A 62 -10.35 -1.59 1.27
CA LEU A 62 -10.56 -0.35 2.03
C LEU A 62 -9.91 0.87 1.34
N ALA A 63 -8.70 0.72 0.80
CA ALA A 63 -8.02 1.78 0.08
C ALA A 63 -8.79 2.20 -1.19
N ASN A 64 -9.33 1.23 -1.93
CA ASN A 64 -10.15 1.50 -3.11
C ASN A 64 -11.48 2.19 -2.75
N GLU A 65 -12.13 1.79 -1.66
CA GLU A 65 -13.34 2.45 -1.17
C GLU A 65 -13.06 3.89 -0.73
N GLU A 66 -11.94 4.15 -0.04
CA GLU A 66 -11.54 5.50 0.38
C GLU A 66 -11.24 6.40 -0.83
N GLN A 67 -10.56 5.88 -1.85
CA GLN A 67 -10.32 6.59 -3.11
C GLN A 67 -11.64 6.92 -3.82
N LYS A 68 -12.55 5.95 -3.96
CA LYS A 68 -13.87 6.18 -4.57
C LYS A 68 -14.70 7.22 -3.81
N LYS A 69 -14.70 7.17 -2.47
CA LYS A 69 -15.38 8.17 -1.63
C LYS A 69 -14.79 9.56 -1.82
N LYS A 70 -13.46 9.68 -1.89
CA LYS A 70 -12.79 10.97 -2.18
C LYS A 70 -13.16 11.50 -3.56
N ILE A 71 -13.21 10.66 -4.59
CA ILE A 71 -13.62 11.06 -5.94
C ILE A 71 -15.08 11.55 -5.91
N LEU A 72 -15.98 10.78 -5.29
CA LEU A 72 -17.40 11.13 -5.19
C LEU A 72 -17.65 12.43 -4.41
N LEU A 73 -16.89 12.66 -3.32
CA LEU A 73 -16.91 13.92 -2.58
C LEU A 73 -16.44 15.08 -3.47
N ARG A 74 -15.38 14.88 -4.26
CA ARG A 74 -14.85 15.90 -5.17
C ARG A 74 -15.81 16.23 -6.33
N GLU A 75 -16.59 15.24 -6.79
CA GLU A 75 -17.67 15.44 -7.77
C GLU A 75 -18.89 16.15 -7.15
N ASN A 76 -19.25 15.85 -5.90
CA ASN A 76 -20.34 16.52 -5.18
C ASN A 76 -19.95 17.90 -4.62
N GLU A 77 -18.66 18.16 -4.42
CA GLU A 77 -18.15 19.48 -4.02
C GLU A 77 -18.34 20.53 -5.12
N GLY A 78 -18.76 20.12 -6.32
CA GLY A 78 -19.08 21.06 -7.39
C GLY A 78 -17.97 22.06 -7.53
N ILE A 79 -16.77 21.60 -7.91
CA ILE A 79 -15.73 22.52 -8.33
C ILE A 79 -16.29 23.17 -9.59
N ASP A 80 -17.02 24.27 -9.40
CA ASP A 80 -17.18 25.35 -10.33
C ASP A 80 -15.74 25.76 -10.63
N TYR A 81 -15.14 25.11 -11.62
CA TYR A 81 -13.96 25.64 -12.27
C TYR A 81 -14.48 26.96 -12.85
N PRO A 82 -14.06 28.14 -12.34
CA PRO A 82 -14.38 29.36 -13.06
C PRO A 82 -13.75 29.20 -14.44
N GLU A 83 -14.61 29.00 -15.42
CA GLU A 83 -14.26 28.76 -16.82
C GLU A 83 -13.77 30.07 -17.42
N HIS A 84 -12.62 30.56 -16.99
CA HIS A 84 -12.07 31.81 -17.47
C HIS A 84 -10.57 31.69 -17.66
N LEU A 85 -10.18 31.43 -18.91
CA LEU A 85 -9.02 32.06 -19.57
C LEU A 85 -9.07 31.75 -21.08
N HIS A 86 -9.87 32.52 -21.82
CA HIS A 86 -9.52 32.99 -23.16
C HIS A 86 -10.08 34.39 -23.38
#